data_AF-A0A4S2N7U9-F1
#
_entry.id   AF-A0A4S2N7U9-F1
#
_cell.length_a   1.000
_cell.length_b   1.000
_cell.length_c   1.000
_cell.angle_alpha   90.00
_cell.angle_beta   90.00
_cell.angle_gamma   90.00
#
_symmetry.space_group_name_H-M   'P 1'
#
loop_
_entity.id
_entity.type
_entity.pdbx_description
1 polymer ?
#
loop_
_entity_poly.entity_id
_entity_poly.type
_entity_poly.pdbx_seq_one_letter_code
_entity_poly.pdbx_strand_id
1 'polypeptide(L)'
;MLAARIVPRAAGARFARPAMIQNFARAYSQQTVKKAAPAVPAKANWRQNLAAPLQSGMPQLVPFFFVNEVMFTMGTLGIMIYTFSKFVLPRIVRMRAARQYLTKL
;
A
#
# COMPACT_ATOMS: atom_id res chain seq x y z
N MET A 1 14.26 47.27 -56.00
CA MET A 1 13.90 48.19 -54.88
C MET A 1 14.04 47.40 -53.59
N LEU A 2 15.20 47.25 -52.98
CA LEU A 2 16.06 48.24 -52.32
C LEU A 2 15.33 49.02 -51.21
N ALA A 3 15.51 48.58 -49.96
CA ALA A 3 15.54 49.37 -48.71
C ALA A 3 15.43 48.38 -47.54
N ALA A 4 16.55 47.89 -47.01
CA ALA A 4 17.23 48.53 -45.88
C ALA A 4 16.34 48.62 -44.63
N ARG A 5 16.42 47.59 -43.78
CA ARG A 5 16.29 47.80 -42.33
C ARG A 5 17.53 47.21 -41.68
N ILE A 6 18.48 48.10 -41.44
CA ILE A 6 19.77 47.84 -40.82
C ILE A 6 19.63 48.23 -39.33
N VAL A 7 20.30 47.46 -38.46
CA VAL A 7 20.82 47.84 -37.11
C VAL A 7 19.80 47.79 -35.94
N PRO A 8 20.19 47.45 -34.70
CA PRO A 8 21.07 46.37 -34.24
C PRO A 8 20.47 45.63 -33.02
N ARG A 9 20.94 44.42 -32.70
CA ARG A 9 21.12 44.13 -31.26
C ARG A 9 22.24 43.13 -31.06
N ALA A 10 23.29 43.67 -30.46
CA ALA A 10 24.45 42.99 -29.96
C ALA A 10 24.08 41.72 -29.16
N ALA A 11 24.85 40.67 -29.42
CA ALA A 11 25.43 39.79 -28.41
C ALA A 11 24.72 39.78 -27.05
N GLY A 12 23.69 38.95 -26.92
CA GLY A 12 23.29 38.38 -25.64
C GLY A 12 23.97 37.03 -25.54
N ALA A 13 25.12 37.01 -24.87
CA ALA A 13 25.99 35.86 -24.71
C ALA A 13 25.20 34.55 -24.47
N ARG A 14 25.68 33.48 -25.12
CA ARG A 14 25.46 32.11 -24.69
C ARG A 14 26.14 31.94 -23.34
N PHE A 15 25.56 32.56 -22.31
CA PHE A 15 25.85 32.24 -20.93
C PHE A 15 25.40 30.79 -20.77
N ALA A 16 26.38 29.89 -20.81
CA ALA A 16 26.22 28.51 -20.41
C ALA A 16 25.56 28.54 -19.04
N ARG A 17 24.24 28.31 -19.00
CA ARG A 17 23.50 28.19 -17.76
C ARG A 17 24.14 27.01 -17.03
N PRO A 18 24.74 27.19 -15.84
CA PRO A 18 25.19 26.05 -15.07
C PRO A 18 23.97 25.14 -14.88
N ALA A 19 24.09 23.89 -15.32
CA ALA A 19 23.00 22.90 -15.37
C ALA A 19 22.25 22.77 -14.03
N MET A 20 22.89 23.19 -12.94
CA MET A 20 22.33 23.27 -11.60
C MET A 20 21.07 24.17 -11.52
N ILE A 21 21.05 25.36 -12.14
CA ILE A 21 19.89 26.27 -12.07
C ILE A 21 18.69 25.70 -12.85
N GLN A 22 18.94 24.96 -13.93
CA GLN A 22 17.88 24.30 -14.70
C GLN A 22 17.20 23.18 -13.91
N ASN A 23 17.96 22.46 -13.08
CA ASN A 23 17.42 21.36 -12.29
C ASN A 23 16.45 21.87 -11.20
N PHE A 24 16.79 22.98 -10.54
CA PHE A 24 15.91 23.58 -9.54
C PHE A 24 14.68 24.25 -10.15
N ALA A 25 14.81 24.89 -11.33
CA ALA A 25 13.66 25.46 -12.05
C ALA A 25 12.65 24.38 -12.50
N ARG A 26 13.14 23.21 -12.92
CA ARG A 26 12.29 22.05 -13.26
C ARG A 26 11.63 21.43 -12.03
N ALA A 27 12.30 21.40 -10.89
CA ALA A 27 11.75 20.83 -9.67
C ALA A 27 10.57 21.66 -9.11
N TYR A 28 10.64 22.99 -9.22
CA TYR A 28 9.59 23.88 -8.73
C TYR A 28 8.35 23.90 -9.65
N SER A 29 8.51 23.80 -10.98
CA SER A 29 7.38 23.74 -11.92
C SER A 29 6.59 22.42 -11.86
N GLN A 30 7.18 21.36 -11.29
CA GLN A 30 6.54 20.05 -11.16
C GLN A 30 5.57 19.98 -9.97
N GLN A 31 5.68 20.89 -9.01
CA GLN A 31 4.88 20.87 -7.79
C GLN A 31 3.54 21.61 -7.94
N THR A 32 3.44 22.58 -8.86
CA THR A 32 2.18 23.32 -9.09
C THR A 32 1.17 22.55 -9.93
N VAL A 33 1.61 21.62 -10.79
CA VAL A 33 0.71 20.83 -11.67
C VAL A 33 0.15 19.59 -10.98
N LYS A 34 0.77 19.11 -9.89
CA LYS A 34 0.32 17.89 -9.19
C LYS A 34 -0.65 18.14 -8.02
N LYS A 35 -1.02 19.38 -7.74
CA LYS A 35 -1.93 19.69 -6.62
C LYS A 35 -2.88 20.85 -6.89
N ALA A 36 -3.57 20.86 -8.02
CA ALA A 36 -4.83 21.59 -8.21
C ALA A 36 -5.55 21.11 -9.47
N ALA A 37 -6.85 20.89 -9.35
CA ALA A 37 -7.85 20.55 -10.38
C ALA A 37 -8.00 19.05 -10.76
N PRO A 38 -9.22 18.49 -10.61
CA PRO A 38 -9.57 17.20 -11.18
C PRO A 38 -9.70 17.37 -12.71
N ALA A 39 -8.69 16.91 -13.44
CA ALA A 39 -8.77 16.78 -14.89
C ALA A 39 -9.51 15.49 -15.24
N VAL A 40 -10.74 15.64 -15.70
CA VAL A 40 -11.51 14.64 -16.43
C VAL A 40 -10.59 13.91 -17.43
N PRO A 41 -10.49 12.57 -17.43
CA PRO A 41 -9.64 11.88 -18.38
C PRO A 41 -10.23 11.99 -19.78
N ALA A 42 -9.69 12.90 -20.59
CA ALA A 42 -9.95 12.93 -22.02
C ALA A 42 -9.38 11.65 -22.65
N LYS A 43 -10.29 10.74 -23.01
CA LYS A 43 -10.08 9.48 -23.73
C LYS A 43 -8.99 8.59 -23.11
N ALA A 44 -9.32 8.01 -21.95
CA ALA A 44 -8.62 6.85 -21.42
C ALA A 44 -8.84 5.65 -22.36
N ASN A 45 -7.77 5.19 -22.99
CA ASN A 45 -7.75 4.05 -23.90
C ASN A 45 -8.07 2.79 -23.10
N TRP A 46 -9.34 2.35 -23.07
CA TRP A 46 -9.79 1.17 -22.30
C TRP A 46 -8.98 -0.11 -22.56
N ARG A 47 -8.28 -0.18 -23.71
CA ARG A 47 -7.41 -1.28 -24.11
C ARG A 47 -6.12 -1.38 -23.29
N GLN A 48 -5.57 -0.25 -22.85
CA GLN A 48 -4.30 -0.20 -22.12
C GLN A 48 -4.47 -0.49 -20.63
N ASN A 49 -5.69 -0.31 -20.09
CA ASN A 49 -6.04 -0.65 -18.72
C ASN A 49 -6.42 -2.15 -18.52
N LEU A 50 -6.31 -2.97 -19.57
CA LEU A 50 -6.59 -4.42 -19.51
C LEU A 50 -5.32 -5.28 -19.38
N ALA A 51 -4.13 -4.68 -19.55
CA ALA A 51 -2.84 -5.40 -19.59
C ALA A 51 -1.97 -5.20 -18.34
N ALA A 52 -2.46 -4.48 -17.34
CA ALA A 52 -1.98 -4.64 -15.98
C ALA A 52 -3.02 -5.50 -15.27
N PRO A 53 -2.75 -6.79 -14.95
CA PRO A 53 -3.50 -7.40 -13.88
C PRO A 53 -3.22 -6.49 -12.68
N LEU A 54 -4.20 -5.68 -12.30
CA LEU A 54 -4.21 -5.03 -11.00
C LEU A 54 -4.18 -6.21 -10.03
N GLN A 55 -2.98 -6.59 -9.62
CA GLN A 55 -2.71 -7.61 -8.61
C GLN A 55 -3.07 -6.96 -7.27
N SER A 56 -4.33 -6.55 -7.15
CA SER A 56 -4.97 -6.13 -5.92
C SER A 56 -5.22 -7.43 -5.18
N GLY A 57 -4.27 -7.80 -4.32
CA GLY A 57 -4.39 -8.95 -3.43
C GLY A 57 -5.58 -8.76 -2.49
N MET A 58 -6.75 -9.19 -2.93
CA MET A 58 -7.89 -9.53 -2.08
C MET A 58 -8.61 -10.70 -2.76
N PRO A 59 -8.18 -11.96 -2.52
CA PRO A 59 -9.03 -13.10 -2.80
C PRO A 59 -10.37 -12.87 -2.09
N GLN A 60 -11.44 -12.85 -2.88
CA GLN A 60 -12.74 -12.37 -2.45
C GLN A 60 -13.36 -13.28 -1.38
N LEU A 61 -13.87 -12.68 -0.30
CA LEU A 61 -14.82 -13.28 0.63
C LEU A 61 -16.19 -13.39 -0.06
N VAL A 62 -16.28 -14.20 -1.12
CA VAL A 62 -17.52 -14.41 -1.88
C VAL A 62 -18.54 -15.01 -0.91
N PRO A 63 -19.79 -14.51 -0.86
CA PRO A 63 -20.77 -14.89 0.16
C PRO A 63 -21.11 -16.39 0.23
N PHE A 64 -20.66 -17.20 -0.73
CA PHE A 64 -20.94 -18.64 -0.79
C PHE A 64 -20.25 -19.46 0.31
N PHE A 65 -19.08 -19.04 0.81
CA PHE A 65 -18.33 -19.80 1.83
C PHE A 65 -18.39 -19.23 3.25
N PHE A 66 -19.04 -18.07 3.43
CA PHE A 66 -19.13 -17.40 4.74
C PHE A 66 -19.74 -18.31 5.82
N VAL A 67 -20.82 -19.04 5.50
CA VAL A 67 -21.48 -19.93 6.47
C VAL A 67 -20.60 -21.13 6.82
N ASN A 68 -19.88 -21.71 5.84
CA ASN A 68 -19.01 -22.85 6.09
C ASN A 68 -17.82 -22.47 6.97
N GLU A 69 -17.16 -21.35 6.68
CA GLU A 69 -16.03 -20.84 7.47
C GLU A 69 -16.47 -20.49 8.90
N VAL A 70 -17.63 -19.84 9.07
CA VAL A 70 -18.17 -19.51 10.39
C VAL A 70 -18.54 -20.77 11.18
N MET A 71 -19.20 -21.74 10.56
CA MET A 71 -19.59 -22.99 11.24
C MET A 71 -18.36 -23.80 11.65
N PHE A 72 -17.36 -23.92 10.77
CA PHE A 72 -16.11 -24.61 11.09
C PHE A 72 -15.32 -23.90 12.19
N THR A 73 -15.24 -22.57 12.13
CA THR A 73 -14.53 -21.78 13.15
C THR A 73 -15.22 -21.86 14.51
N MET A 74 -16.56 -21.74 14.56
CA MET A 74 -17.32 -21.87 15.81
C MET A 74 -17.21 -23.28 16.41
N GLY A 75 -17.31 -24.32 15.58
CA GLY A 75 -17.12 -25.71 16.04
C GLY A 75 -15.70 -25.96 16.55
N THR A 76 -14.69 -25.54 15.79
CA THR A 76 -13.27 -25.72 16.16
C THR A 76 -12.94 -24.97 17.45
N LEU A 77 -13.46 -23.75 17.62
CA LEU A 77 -13.27 -22.96 18.83
C LEU A 77 -13.92 -23.65 20.04
N GLY A 78 -15.12 -24.20 19.90
CA GLY A 78 -15.76 -25.01 20.95
C GLY A 78 -14.95 -26.25 21.33
N ILE A 79 -14.41 -26.97 20.34
CA ILE A 79 -13.53 -28.13 20.57
C ILE A 79 -12.24 -27.72 21.28
N MET A 80 -11.63 -26.59 20.88
CA MET A 80 -10.41 -26.07 21.51
C MET A 80 -10.64 -25.71 22.98
N ILE A 81 -11.75 -25.04 23.28
CA ILE A 81 -12.13 -24.70 24.66
C ILE A 81 -12.36 -25.97 25.49
N TYR A 82 -13.12 -26.94 24.97
CA TYR A 82 -13.37 -28.20 25.67
C TYR A 82 -12.06 -28.96 25.94
N THR A 83 -11.15 -28.97 24.95
CA THR A 83 -9.87 -29.66 25.06
C THR A 83 -8.97 -29.02 26.13
N PHE A 84 -8.84 -27.69 26.12
CA PHE A 84 -8.05 -26.99 27.13
C PHE A 84 -8.64 -27.09 28.53
N SER A 85 -9.96 -26.97 28.66
CA SER A 85 -10.66 -27.04 29.94
C SER A 85 -10.51 -28.43 30.58
N LYS A 86 -10.79 -29.50 29.83
CA LYS A 86 -10.86 -30.85 30.41
C LYS A 86 -9.56 -31.62 30.40
N PHE A 87 -8.67 -31.42 29.44
CA PHE A 87 -7.45 -32.25 29.32
C PHE A 87 -6.18 -31.51 29.73
N VAL A 88 -6.03 -30.25 29.34
CA VAL A 88 -4.78 -29.50 29.60
C VAL A 88 -4.75 -28.95 31.02
N LEU A 89 -5.85 -28.32 31.48
CA LEU A 89 -5.93 -27.70 32.80
C LEU A 89 -5.67 -28.67 33.96
N PRO A 90 -6.38 -29.80 34.10
CA PRO A 90 -6.17 -30.69 35.25
C PRO A 90 -4.79 -31.34 35.23
N ARG A 91 -4.18 -31.54 34.05
CA ARG A 91 -2.82 -32.08 33.94
C ARG A 91 -1.80 -31.12 34.55
N ILE A 92 -1.89 -29.83 34.22
CA ILE A 92 -0.98 -28.82 34.76
C ILE A 92 -1.23 -28.64 36.26
N VAL A 93 -2.50 -28.55 36.67
CA VAL A 93 -2.88 -28.37 38.08
C VAL A 93 -2.38 -29.52 38.96
N ARG A 94 -2.54 -30.78 38.55
CA ARG A 94 -2.03 -31.93 39.31
C ARG A 94 -0.53 -31.87 39.55
N MET A 95 0.25 -31.52 38.52
CA MET A 95 1.70 -31.39 38.66
C MET A 95 2.11 -30.21 39.55
N ARG A 96 1.43 -29.06 39.42
CA ARG A 96 1.70 -27.88 40.26
C ARG A 96 1.33 -28.13 41.72
N ALA A 97 0.17 -28.74 41.97
CA ALA A 97 -0.28 -29.13 43.30
C ALA A 97 0.68 -30.14 43.94
N ALA A 98 1.10 -31.19 43.22
CA ALA A 98 2.05 -32.17 43.74
C ALA A 98 3.37 -31.52 44.19
N ARG A 99 3.92 -30.58 43.41
CA ARG A 99 5.12 -29.83 43.79
C ARG A 99 4.91 -28.95 45.03
N GLN A 100 3.75 -28.29 45.12
CA GLN A 100 3.39 -27.49 46.30
C GLN A 100 3.26 -28.36 47.55
N TYR A 101 2.63 -29.53 47.45
CA TYR A 101 2.54 -30.50 48.55
C TYR A 101 3.91 -31.00 49.00
N LEU A 102 4.81 -31.35 48.06
CA LEU A 102 6.17 -31.80 48.38
C LEU A 102 7.02 -30.73 49.07
N THR A 103 6.79 -29.45 48.79
CA THR A 103 7.56 -28.34 49.39
C THR A 103 7.03 -27.95 50.77
N LYS A 104 5.79 -28.33 51.08
CA LYS A 104 5.09 -28.01 52.33
C LYS A 104 5.17 -29.14 53.37
N LEU A 105 5.71 -30.29 52.97
CA LEU A 105 6.05 -31.41 53.84
C LEU A 105 7.35 -31.10 54.60
#